data_AF-A0A8J5PPE6-F1
#
_entry.id   AF-A0A8J5PPE6-F1
#
_cell.length_a   1.000
_cell.length_b   1.000
_cell.length_c   1.000
_cell.angle_alpha   90.00
_cell.angle_beta   90.00
_cell.angle_gamma   90.00
#
_symmetry.space_group_name_H-M   'P 1'
#
loop_
_entity.id
_entity.type
_entity.pdbx_description
1 polymer ?
#
loop_
_entity_poly.entity_id
_entity_poly.type
_entity_poly.pdbx_seq_one_letter_code
_entity_poly.pdbx_strand_id
1 'polypeptide(L)'
;MWKETLGRESSLRGRDLATNDDIFLPTVAETRQAFEVISANSDKIGHICFFIDGLDELVGECSDSIDFISKLAQNEHSKVIVSSRPIPSCLAAFRKQPHLKLPDLTRRDILAYVQYKVGGHPSMKRHTRRYPEESGSLMDELVDKSCGV
;
A
#
# COMPACT_ATOMS: atom_id res chain seq x y z
N MET A 1 35.76 36.43 1.43
CA MET A 1 34.54 36.59 0.60
C MET A 1 33.70 35.31 0.49
N TRP A 2 33.61 34.48 1.55
CA TRP A 2 32.58 33.42 1.67
C TRP A 2 32.05 33.28 3.10
N LYS A 3 32.66 33.95 4.09
CA LYS A 3 32.17 33.97 5.49
C LYS A 3 31.21 35.13 5.80
N GLU A 4 31.13 36.14 4.95
CA GLU A 4 30.17 37.27 5.12
C GLU A 4 28.80 36.99 4.50
N THR A 5 28.69 35.99 3.61
CA THR A 5 27.40 35.58 3.03
C THR A 5 26.56 34.78 4.03
N LEU A 6 27.21 33.96 4.87
CA LEU A 6 26.53 33.16 5.92
C LEU A 6 26.05 33.99 7.11
N GLY A 7 26.68 35.14 7.39
CA GLY A 7 26.26 36.06 8.47
C GLY A 7 25.05 36.91 8.11
N ARG A 8 24.71 37.01 6.81
CA ARG A 8 23.57 37.78 6.31
C ARG A 8 22.31 36.93 6.13
N GLU A 9 22.45 35.60 6.07
CA GLU A 9 21.34 34.65 6.15
C GLU A 9 20.89 34.41 7.61
N SER A 10 21.75 34.68 8.59
CA SER A 10 21.39 34.54 10.03
C SER A 10 20.47 35.65 10.53
N SER A 11 20.39 36.79 9.82
CA SER A 11 19.54 37.94 10.19
C SER A 11 18.17 37.94 9.52
N LEU A 12 17.82 36.90 8.76
CA LEU A 12 16.46 36.67 8.24
C LEU A 12 15.73 35.52 8.96
N ARG A 13 16.27 35.01 10.08
CA ARG A 13 15.54 34.15 11.04
C ARG A 13 14.58 34.96 11.91
N GLY A 14 13.74 35.75 11.27
CA GLY A 14 12.84 36.68 11.95
C GLY A 14 11.76 37.20 11.02
N ARG A 15 11.06 36.30 10.33
CA ARG A 15 9.65 36.47 9.93
C ARG A 15 9.14 35.21 9.22
N ASP A 16 8.10 34.65 9.82
CA ASP A 16 6.98 33.94 9.18
C ASP A 16 7.28 32.76 8.27
N LEU A 17 7.38 31.57 8.88
CA LEU A 17 6.77 30.35 8.35
C LEU A 17 6.37 29.49 9.56
N ALA A 18 5.27 29.87 10.23
CA ALA A 18 4.50 28.90 10.99
C ALA A 18 4.04 27.85 9.97
N THR A 19 4.67 26.68 9.97
CA THR A 19 4.18 25.52 9.23
C THR A 19 2.83 25.20 9.83
N ASN A 20 1.77 25.57 9.12
CA ASN A 20 0.38 25.32 9.47
C ASN A 20 0.04 23.83 9.24
N ASP A 21 0.88 22.96 9.79
CA ASP A 21 0.84 21.50 9.62
C ASP A 21 0.28 20.80 10.86
N ASP A 22 -0.56 21.48 11.65
CA ASP A 22 -1.50 20.82 12.54
C ASP A 22 -2.74 20.41 11.72
N ILE A 23 -2.53 19.58 10.70
CA ILE A 23 -3.63 18.83 10.09
C ILE A 23 -4.00 17.74 11.09
N PHE A 24 -4.93 18.06 12.00
CA PHE A 24 -5.53 17.06 12.87
C PHE A 24 -6.21 16.03 11.98
N LEU A 25 -5.71 14.80 12.00
CA LEU A 25 -6.37 13.69 11.34
C LEU A 25 -7.75 13.48 11.98
N PRO A 26 -8.81 13.28 11.18
CA PRO A 26 -10.12 13.02 11.73
C PRO A 26 -10.05 11.74 12.56
N THR A 27 -10.76 11.75 13.68
CA THR A 27 -10.96 10.55 14.48
C THR A 27 -11.69 9.49 13.66
N VAL A 28 -11.61 8.22 14.10
CA VAL A 28 -12.38 7.13 13.48
C VAL A 28 -13.89 7.43 13.48
N ALA A 29 -14.38 8.08 14.54
CA ALA A 29 -15.79 8.46 14.66
C ALA A 29 -16.19 9.54 13.64
N GLU A 30 -15.40 10.61 13.52
CA GLU A 30 -15.65 11.68 12.55
C GLU A 30 -15.57 11.17 11.11
N THR A 31 -14.60 10.29 10.84
CA THR A 31 -14.44 9.63 9.55
C THR A 31 -15.69 8.81 9.23
N ARG A 32 -16.12 7.91 10.14
CA ARG A 32 -17.34 7.11 9.98
C ARG A 32 -18.57 7.99 9.75
N GLN A 33 -18.72 9.07 10.50
CA GLN A 33 -19.85 10.00 10.35
C GLN A 33 -19.84 10.71 8.99
N ALA A 34 -18.67 11.18 8.52
CA ALA A 34 -18.55 11.79 7.20
C ALA A 34 -18.98 10.80 6.10
N PHE A 35 -18.58 9.54 6.22
CA PHE A 35 -18.98 8.50 5.28
C PHE A 35 -20.48 8.18 5.31
N GLU A 36 -21.09 8.16 6.48
CA GLU A 36 -22.55 8.00 6.61
C GLU A 36 -23.28 9.16 5.92
N VAL A 37 -22.82 10.39 6.09
CA VAL A 37 -23.39 11.57 5.43
C VAL A 37 -23.25 11.49 3.91
N ILE A 38 -22.07 11.10 3.41
CA ILE A 38 -21.82 10.92 1.97
C ILE A 38 -22.73 9.83 1.41
N SER A 39 -22.85 8.70 2.12
CA SER A 39 -23.68 7.58 1.70
C SER A 39 -25.17 7.95 1.68
N ALA A 40 -25.65 8.63 2.72
CA ALA A 40 -27.04 9.07 2.82
C ALA A 40 -27.43 10.15 1.79
N ASN A 41 -26.45 10.88 1.26
CA ASN A 41 -26.67 11.90 0.23
C ASN A 41 -26.17 11.44 -1.16
N SER A 42 -25.93 10.14 -1.34
CA SER A 42 -25.35 9.61 -2.58
C SER A 42 -26.21 9.89 -3.82
N ASP A 43 -27.53 9.94 -3.70
CA ASP A 43 -28.45 10.34 -4.80
C ASP A 43 -28.16 11.76 -5.33
N LYS A 44 -27.67 12.66 -4.45
CA LYS A 44 -27.35 14.05 -4.78
C LYS A 44 -25.90 14.24 -5.21
N ILE A 45 -25.00 13.39 -4.69
CA ILE A 45 -23.55 13.47 -4.93
C ILE A 45 -23.16 12.69 -6.21
N GLY A 46 -23.94 11.67 -6.57
CA GLY A 46 -23.67 10.79 -7.70
C GLY A 46 -22.82 9.57 -7.30
N HIS A 47 -22.24 8.90 -8.30
CA HIS A 47 -21.43 7.70 -8.08
C HIS A 47 -20.05 8.04 -7.53
N ILE A 48 -19.66 7.37 -6.44
CA ILE A 48 -18.38 7.57 -5.75
C ILE A 48 -17.55 6.29 -5.80
N CYS A 49 -16.26 6.41 -6.01
CA CYS A 49 -15.32 5.29 -5.93
C CYS A 49 -14.24 5.58 -4.90
N PHE A 50 -14.11 4.73 -3.89
CA PHE A 50 -13.10 4.80 -2.85
C PHE A 50 -11.93 3.89 -3.21
N PHE A 51 -10.72 4.43 -3.17
CA PHE A 51 -9.48 3.68 -3.29
C PHE A 51 -8.78 3.75 -1.93
N ILE A 52 -8.66 2.60 -1.28
CA ILE A 52 -8.06 2.48 0.05
C ILE A 52 -6.83 1.60 -0.10
N ASP A 53 -5.67 2.21 0.07
CA ASP A 53 -4.39 1.51 0.03
C ASP A 53 -4.00 1.12 1.46
N GLY A 54 -3.74 -0.17 1.71
CA GLY A 54 -3.26 -0.66 3.01
C GLY A 54 -4.33 -0.82 4.09
N LEU A 55 -5.33 -1.69 3.88
CA LEU A 55 -6.31 -2.01 4.93
C LEU A 55 -5.67 -2.60 6.21
N ASP A 56 -4.51 -3.24 6.07
CA ASP A 56 -3.71 -3.79 7.17
C ASP A 56 -2.99 -2.74 8.02
N GLU A 57 -2.93 -1.50 7.53
CA GLU A 57 -2.30 -0.38 8.25
C GLU A 57 -3.29 0.32 9.19
N LEU A 58 -4.58 0.00 9.10
CA LEU A 58 -5.58 0.59 9.98
C LEU A 58 -5.37 0.14 11.42
N VAL A 59 -5.16 1.11 12.32
CA VAL A 59 -4.99 0.87 13.75
C VAL A 59 -6.33 0.40 14.33
N GLY A 60 -6.39 -0.87 14.76
CA GLY A 60 -7.58 -1.49 15.34
C GLY A 60 -7.71 -2.96 14.96
N GLU A 61 -8.88 -3.54 15.23
CA GLU A 61 -9.20 -4.93 14.83
C GLU A 61 -9.58 -4.98 13.33
N CYS A 62 -9.06 -5.93 12.54
CA CYS A 62 -9.47 -6.04 11.11
C CYS A 62 -10.99 -6.25 10.96
N SER A 63 -11.70 -6.77 11.98
CA SER A 63 -13.17 -6.87 11.96
C SER A 63 -13.86 -5.53 11.76
N ASP A 64 -13.38 -4.49 12.43
CA ASP A 64 -13.97 -3.14 12.35
C ASP A 64 -13.78 -2.54 10.97
N SER A 65 -12.60 -2.77 10.38
CA SER A 65 -12.29 -2.38 9.01
C SER A 65 -13.19 -3.12 8.01
N ILE A 66 -13.33 -4.44 8.15
CA ILE A 66 -14.18 -5.27 7.29
C ILE A 66 -15.63 -4.80 7.36
N ASP A 67 -16.16 -4.57 8.54
CA ASP A 67 -17.54 -4.14 8.74
C ASP A 67 -17.78 -2.75 8.12
N PHE A 68 -16.82 -1.85 8.26
CA PHE A 68 -16.87 -0.53 7.66
C PHE A 68 -16.86 -0.59 6.12
N ILE A 69 -15.92 -1.33 5.53
CA ILE A 69 -15.85 -1.52 4.07
C ILE A 69 -17.12 -2.20 3.54
N SER A 70 -17.64 -3.18 4.27
CA SER A 70 -18.86 -3.91 3.88
C SER A 70 -20.07 -2.98 3.86
N LYS A 71 -20.21 -2.09 4.85
CA LYS A 71 -21.28 -1.08 4.88
C LYS A 71 -21.15 -0.08 3.73
N LEU A 72 -19.93 0.35 3.39
CA LEU A 72 -19.72 1.22 2.24
C LEU A 72 -20.14 0.55 0.93
N ALA A 73 -19.74 -0.69 0.73
CA ALA A 73 -20.04 -1.44 -0.49
C ALA A 73 -21.52 -1.82 -0.66
N GLN A 74 -22.36 -1.69 0.39
CA GLN A 74 -23.81 -1.91 0.29
C GLN A 74 -24.54 -0.80 -0.46
N ASN A 75 -23.95 0.39 -0.57
CA ASN A 75 -24.55 1.49 -1.31
C ASN A 75 -24.35 1.31 -2.83
N GLU A 76 -25.44 1.28 -3.60
CA GLU A 76 -25.40 1.13 -5.07
C GLU A 76 -24.64 2.26 -5.79
N HIS A 77 -24.55 3.43 -5.16
CA HIS A 77 -23.82 4.58 -5.68
C HIS A 77 -22.36 4.60 -5.25
N SER A 78 -21.89 3.61 -4.50
CA SER A 78 -20.49 3.55 -4.05
C SER A 78 -19.78 2.29 -4.56
N LYS A 79 -18.52 2.47 -4.96
CA LYS A 79 -17.60 1.37 -5.25
C LYS A 79 -16.42 1.50 -4.32
N VAL A 80 -15.95 0.37 -3.79
CA VAL A 80 -14.80 0.35 -2.89
C VAL A 80 -13.76 -0.60 -3.46
N ILE A 81 -12.56 -0.08 -3.66
CA ILE A 81 -11.38 -0.83 -4.07
C ILE A 81 -10.39 -0.71 -2.91
N VAL A 82 -10.03 -1.86 -2.34
CA VAL A 82 -9.15 -1.97 -1.19
C VAL A 82 -7.93 -2.80 -1.55
N SER A 83 -6.75 -2.36 -1.13
CA SER A 83 -5.53 -3.16 -1.10
C SER A 83 -5.21 -3.56 0.34
N SER A 84 -4.53 -4.69 0.53
CA SER A 84 -4.01 -5.10 1.84
C SER A 84 -2.97 -6.21 1.69
N ARG A 85 -2.10 -6.37 2.68
CA ARG A 85 -1.38 -7.63 2.90
C ARG A 85 -2.34 -8.81 3.08
N PRO A 86 -1.90 -10.05 2.83
CA PRO A 86 -2.74 -11.24 2.95
C PRO A 86 -3.03 -11.60 4.42
N ILE A 87 -3.90 -10.83 5.09
CA ILE A 87 -4.38 -11.12 6.44
C ILE A 87 -5.52 -12.14 6.36
N PRO A 88 -5.48 -13.25 7.15
CA PRO A 88 -6.49 -14.31 7.09
C PRO A 88 -7.95 -13.85 7.25
N SER A 89 -8.22 -12.94 8.18
CA SER A 89 -9.57 -12.40 8.42
C SER A 89 -10.08 -11.61 7.23
N CYS A 90 -9.25 -10.72 6.69
CA CYS A 90 -9.62 -9.87 5.57
C CYS A 90 -9.77 -10.74 4.27
N LEU A 91 -8.91 -11.74 4.06
CA LEU A 91 -9.06 -12.73 2.98
C LEU A 91 -10.34 -13.55 3.09
N ALA A 92 -10.70 -13.99 4.30
CA ALA A 92 -11.91 -14.76 4.53
C ALA A 92 -13.17 -13.93 4.26
N ALA A 93 -13.20 -12.67 4.70
CA ALA A 93 -14.32 -11.75 4.52
C ALA A 93 -14.56 -11.41 3.04
N PHE A 94 -13.49 -11.11 2.29
CA PHE A 94 -13.61 -10.66 0.90
C PHE A 94 -13.49 -11.77 -0.15
N ARG A 95 -13.41 -13.05 0.27
CA ARG A 95 -13.21 -14.20 -0.64
C ARG A 95 -14.23 -14.28 -1.78
N LYS A 96 -15.48 -13.87 -1.52
CA LYS A 96 -16.58 -13.90 -2.51
C LYS A 96 -16.60 -12.67 -3.43
N GLN A 97 -15.80 -11.66 -3.12
CA GLN A 97 -15.72 -10.43 -3.91
C GLN A 97 -14.66 -10.57 -5.01
N PRO A 98 -14.78 -9.76 -6.08
CA PRO A 98 -13.71 -9.64 -7.07
C PRO A 98 -12.40 -9.26 -6.36
N HIS A 99 -11.36 -10.06 -6.55
CA HIS A 99 -10.06 -9.81 -5.95
C HIS A 99 -8.95 -10.05 -6.96
N LEU A 100 -7.85 -9.33 -6.76
CA LEU A 100 -6.67 -9.42 -7.57
C LEU A 100 -5.48 -9.76 -6.69
N LYS A 101 -4.72 -10.77 -7.09
CA LYS A 101 -3.43 -11.07 -6.48
C LYS A 101 -2.35 -10.44 -7.32
N LEU A 102 -1.80 -9.32 -6.83
CA LEU A 102 -0.74 -8.59 -7.55
C LEU A 102 0.47 -9.49 -7.91
N PRO A 103 0.96 -10.40 -7.03
CA PRO A 103 2.07 -11.28 -7.39
C PRO A 103 1.79 -12.21 -8.57
N ASP A 104 0.52 -12.62 -8.77
CA ASP A 104 0.15 -13.46 -9.91
C ASP A 104 0.28 -12.68 -11.23
N LEU A 105 -0.01 -11.37 -11.20
CA LEU A 105 0.11 -10.50 -12.37
C LEU A 105 1.55 -10.05 -12.63
N THR A 106 2.34 -9.84 -11.58
CA THR A 106 3.73 -9.36 -11.67
C THR A 106 4.75 -10.49 -11.66
N ARG A 107 4.32 -11.76 -11.72
CA ARG A 107 5.21 -12.92 -11.65
C ARG A 107 6.35 -12.88 -12.67
N ARG A 108 6.09 -12.36 -13.87
CA ARG A 108 7.11 -12.19 -14.92
C ARG A 108 8.17 -11.16 -14.52
N ASP A 109 7.75 -10.04 -13.94
CA ASP A 109 8.64 -8.97 -13.50
C ASP A 109 9.45 -9.41 -12.27
N ILE A 110 8.82 -10.13 -11.34
CA ILE A 110 9.48 -10.78 -10.21
C ILE A 110 10.56 -11.75 -10.70
N LEU A 111 10.23 -12.63 -11.65
CA LEU A 111 11.20 -13.55 -12.25
C LEU A 111 12.39 -12.81 -12.86
N ALA A 112 12.12 -11.78 -13.68
CA ALA A 112 13.17 -10.98 -14.30
C ALA A 112 14.06 -10.28 -13.26
N TYR A 113 13.45 -9.74 -12.20
CA TYR A 113 14.17 -9.09 -11.10
C TYR A 113 15.05 -10.07 -10.33
N VAL A 114 14.52 -11.24 -9.96
CA VAL A 114 15.28 -12.30 -9.25
C VAL A 114 16.44 -12.80 -10.11
N GLN A 115 16.20 -13.07 -11.40
CA GLN A 115 17.25 -13.47 -12.33
C GLN A 115 18.36 -12.42 -12.45
N TYR A 116 17.98 -11.15 -12.58
CA TYR A 116 18.93 -10.05 -12.71
C TYR A 116 19.75 -9.85 -11.43
N LYS A 117 19.08 -9.76 -10.27
CA LYS A 117 19.73 -9.47 -8.98
C LYS A 117 20.48 -10.67 -8.42
N VAL A 118 19.78 -11.80 -8.27
CA VAL A 118 20.30 -13.00 -7.62
C VAL A 118 21.11 -13.83 -8.61
N GLY A 119 20.54 -14.13 -9.79
CA GLY A 119 21.23 -14.89 -10.84
C GLY A 119 22.46 -14.15 -11.41
N GLY A 120 22.43 -12.83 -11.42
CA GLY A 120 23.55 -11.97 -11.81
C GLY A 120 24.74 -12.02 -10.85
N HIS A 121 24.52 -12.40 -9.58
CA HIS A 121 25.51 -12.30 -8.52
C HIS A 121 26.66 -13.32 -8.70
N PRO A 122 27.94 -12.95 -8.52
CA PRO A 122 29.09 -13.83 -8.78
C PRO A 122 29.05 -15.16 -8.01
N SER A 123 28.56 -15.14 -6.77
CA SER A 123 28.41 -16.36 -5.97
C SER A 123 27.33 -17.28 -6.53
N MET A 124 26.22 -16.72 -7.01
CA MET A 124 25.15 -17.50 -7.63
C MET A 124 25.63 -18.11 -8.94
N LYS A 125 26.30 -17.32 -9.81
CA LYS A 125 26.89 -17.84 -11.06
C LYS A 125 27.86 -19.00 -10.82
N ARG A 126 28.70 -18.90 -9.79
CA ARG A 126 29.63 -19.99 -9.41
C ARG A 126 28.87 -21.22 -8.91
N HIS A 127 27.80 -21.01 -8.15
CA HIS A 127 26.95 -22.07 -7.63
C HIS A 127 26.18 -22.78 -8.76
N THR A 128 25.56 -22.04 -9.68
CA THR A 128 24.84 -22.57 -10.85
C THR A 128 25.74 -23.40 -11.78
N ARG A 129 27.03 -23.06 -11.91
CA ARG A 129 27.98 -23.88 -12.67
C ARG A 129 28.24 -25.25 -12.06
N ARG A 130 28.09 -25.38 -10.73
CA ARG A 130 28.36 -26.62 -9.99
C ARG A 130 27.09 -27.42 -9.74
N TYR A 131 25.98 -26.74 -9.49
CA TYR A 131 24.68 -27.31 -9.11
C TYR A 131 23.55 -26.61 -9.88
N PRO A 132 23.39 -26.87 -11.18
CA PRO A 132 22.42 -26.16 -12.02
C PRO A 132 20.97 -26.43 -11.61
N GLU A 133 20.62 -27.67 -11.24
CA GLU A 133 19.27 -28.02 -10.82
C GLU A 133 18.90 -27.39 -9.47
N GLU A 134 19.77 -27.51 -8.46
CA GLU A 134 19.56 -26.88 -7.14
C GLU A 134 19.46 -25.35 -7.26
N SER A 135 20.29 -24.74 -8.10
CA SER A 135 20.21 -23.30 -8.37
C SER A 135 18.91 -22.91 -9.05
N GLY A 136 18.42 -23.73 -9.99
CA GLY A 136 17.10 -23.52 -10.62
C GLY A 136 15.98 -23.56 -9.58
N SER A 137 15.95 -24.60 -8.75
CA SER A 137 14.96 -24.74 -7.68
C SER A 137 14.99 -23.59 -6.69
N LEU A 138 16.17 -23.09 -6.31
CA LEU A 138 16.30 -21.94 -5.41
C LEU A 138 15.77 -20.65 -6.05
N MET A 139 15.99 -20.47 -7.35
CA MET A 139 15.49 -19.30 -8.08
C MET A 139 13.96 -19.35 -8.20
N ASP A 140 13.40 -20.53 -8.47
CA ASP A 140 11.96 -20.73 -8.50
C ASP A 140 11.33 -20.49 -7.11
N GLU A 141 11.96 -20.99 -6.05
CA GLU A 141 11.51 -20.75 -4.67
C GLU A 141 11.52 -19.26 -4.31
N LEU A 142 12.54 -18.51 -4.73
CA LEU A 142 12.60 -17.07 -4.53
C LEU A 142 11.48 -16.34 -5.27
N VAL A 143 11.16 -16.76 -6.49
CA VAL A 143 10.04 -16.20 -7.26
C VAL A 143 8.71 -16.51 -6.58
N ASP A 144 8.51 -17.74 -6.13
CA ASP A 144 7.26 -18.17 -5.50
C ASP A 144 7.04 -17.54 -4.11
N LYS A 145 8.11 -17.23 -3.38
CA LYS A 145 8.05 -16.53 -2.09
C LYS A 145 8.01 -15.01 -2.20
N SER A 146 8.18 -14.47 -3.40
CA SER A 146 8.17 -13.01 -3.60
C SER A 146 6.73 -12.50 -3.62
N CYS A 147 6.42 -11.56 -2.74
CA CYS A 147 5.07 -10.99 -2.60
C CYS A 147 4.89 -9.65 -3.32
N GLY A 148 5.81 -9.26 -4.20
CA GLY A 148 5.86 -7.90 -4.76
C GLY A 148 6.21 -6.85 -3.70
N VAL A 149 6.31 -5.59 -4.13
CA VAL A 149 6.35 -4.40 -3.26
C VAL A 149 5.08 -3.60 -3.50
#